data_AF-A0A2E0LHC2-F1
#
_entry.id   AF-A0A2E0LHC2-F1
#
_cell.length_a   1.000
_cell.length_b   1.000
_cell.length_c   1.000
_cell.angle_alpha   90.00
_cell.angle_beta   90.00
_cell.angle_gamma   90.00
#
_symmetry.space_group_name_H-M   'P 1'
#
loop_
_entity.id
_entity.type
_entity.pdbx_description
1 polymer ?
#
loop_
_entity_poly.entity_id
_entity_poly.type
_entity_poly.pdbx_seq_one_letter_code
_entity_poly.pdbx_strand_id
1 'polypeptide(L)'
;MRWHDFRHYGPADARFDHHQSPKPGLQDQAVMYLAESPATCLAEVFQQTRVIHRENRQPWLLGLRLAQAAQVLDLTGVFATRAGASMALMSGPRSVGRAWARGFHGAYAQIQGLYYPSSMHANRPALVLNERAENAGVLPNKPHFHRALADPVLLTVLKNAALDIGFELG
;
A
#
# COMPACT_ATOMS: atom_id res chain seq x y z
N MET A 1 -8.92 -14.49 -3.44
CA MET A 1 -8.99 -13.12 -2.88
C MET A 1 -9.56 -12.22 -3.96
N ARG A 2 -10.60 -11.45 -3.64
CA ARG A 2 -11.20 -10.47 -4.55
C ARG A 2 -10.35 -9.21 -4.57
N TRP A 3 -10.52 -8.39 -5.59
CA TRP A 3 -9.73 -7.17 -5.79
C TRP A 3 -9.88 -6.15 -4.64
N HIS A 4 -11.02 -6.17 -3.94
CA HIS A 4 -11.37 -5.24 -2.86
C HIS A 4 -11.10 -5.82 -1.46
N ASP A 5 -10.55 -7.03 -1.35
CA ASP A 5 -10.34 -7.66 -0.06
C ASP A 5 -9.16 -6.99 0.67
N PHE A 6 -9.39 -6.54 1.90
CA PHE A 6 -8.30 -6.19 2.79
C PHE A 6 -7.60 -7.46 3.28
N ARG A 7 -6.33 -7.34 3.64
CA ARG A 7 -5.58 -8.43 4.27
C ARG A 7 -5.84 -8.42 5.78
N HIS A 8 -6.56 -9.45 6.27
CA HIS A 8 -6.93 -9.68 7.68
C HIS A 8 -5.98 -10.61 8.46
N TYR A 9 -4.75 -10.79 7.96
CA TYR A 9 -3.72 -11.57 8.66
C TYR A 9 -2.45 -10.76 8.73
N GLY A 10 -1.70 -10.82 9.82
CA GLY A 10 -0.45 -10.09 9.97
C GLY A 10 0.16 -10.28 11.37
N PRO A 11 1.27 -9.58 11.66
CA PRO A 11 1.99 -8.68 10.76
C PRO A 11 2.74 -9.44 9.65
N ALA A 12 2.51 -9.07 8.39
CA ALA A 12 3.26 -9.62 7.24
C ALA A 12 4.46 -8.75 6.90
N ASP A 13 5.17 -9.03 5.80
CA ASP A 13 6.34 -8.26 5.33
C ASP A 13 6.02 -6.83 4.80
N ALA A 14 5.09 -6.14 5.44
CA ALA A 14 4.67 -4.79 5.11
C ALA A 14 5.14 -3.77 6.17
N ARG A 15 5.36 -2.51 5.73
CA ARG A 15 5.93 -1.43 6.55
C ARG A 15 4.95 -0.89 7.58
N PHE A 16 3.72 -0.60 7.17
CA PHE A 16 2.68 0.00 8.00
C PHE A 16 1.61 -1.04 8.32
N ASP A 17 2.02 -2.08 9.04
CA ASP A 17 1.15 -3.18 9.42
C ASP A 17 0.85 -3.08 10.92
N HIS A 18 -0.38 -2.67 11.27
CA HIS A 18 -0.82 -2.47 12.64
C HIS A 18 -1.41 -3.74 13.28
N HIS A 19 -1.38 -4.88 12.59
CA HIS A 19 -1.78 -6.15 13.18
C HIS A 19 -0.99 -6.42 14.47
N GLN A 20 -1.68 -6.94 15.48
CA GLN A 20 -1.06 -7.41 16.71
C GLN A 20 -0.64 -8.88 16.55
N SER A 21 0.40 -9.29 17.29
CA SER A 21 0.81 -10.69 17.40
C SER A 21 0.17 -11.30 18.66
N PRO A 22 -0.20 -12.60 18.75
CA PRO A 22 -0.04 -13.69 17.77
C PRO A 22 -1.30 -14.59 17.64
N LYS A 23 -1.95 -14.59 16.47
CA LYS A 23 -2.57 -15.77 15.82
C LYS A 23 -3.37 -15.26 14.60
N PRO A 24 -3.06 -15.72 13.38
CA PRO A 24 -3.88 -15.43 12.21
C PRO A 24 -5.35 -15.79 12.47
N GLY A 25 -6.28 -14.87 12.14
CA GLY A 25 -7.72 -15.13 12.19
C GLY A 25 -8.45 -14.80 13.50
N LEU A 26 -7.78 -14.21 14.50
CA LEU A 26 -8.40 -13.80 15.79
C LEU A 26 -8.40 -12.28 15.99
N GLN A 27 -8.21 -11.50 14.93
CA GLN A 27 -8.03 -10.06 15.03
C GLN A 27 -8.83 -9.35 13.94
N ASP A 28 -9.42 -8.20 14.27
CA ASP A 28 -10.26 -7.40 13.35
C ASP A 28 -9.43 -6.48 12.46
N GLN A 29 -8.11 -6.38 12.71
CA GLN A 29 -7.21 -5.55 11.93
C GLN A 29 -7.12 -6.06 10.50
N ALA A 30 -7.17 -5.12 9.58
CA ALA A 30 -7.09 -5.38 8.15
C ALA A 30 -6.28 -4.28 7.48
N VAL A 31 -5.55 -4.60 6.40
CA VAL A 31 -4.79 -3.59 5.64
C VAL A 31 -4.93 -3.75 4.14
N MET A 32 -5.04 -2.63 3.43
CA MET A 32 -4.94 -2.56 1.98
C MET A 32 -3.91 -1.49 1.58
N TYR A 33 -2.96 -1.86 0.73
CA TYR A 33 -1.93 -0.96 0.20
C TYR A 33 -2.31 -0.49 -1.21
N LEU A 34 -2.21 0.81 -1.43
CA LEU A 34 -2.55 1.51 -2.67
C LEU A 34 -1.46 2.53 -2.97
N ALA A 35 -1.41 3.01 -4.20
CA ALA A 35 -0.63 4.19 -4.56
C ALA A 35 -1.33 4.99 -5.65
N GLU A 36 -0.92 6.25 -5.82
CA GLU A 36 -1.51 7.14 -6.83
C GLU A 36 -1.02 6.85 -8.25
N SER A 37 0.03 6.04 -8.41
CA SER A 37 0.57 5.67 -9.72
C SER A 37 0.83 4.18 -9.84
N PRO A 38 0.62 3.59 -11.04
CA PRO A 38 1.01 2.21 -11.33
C PRO A 38 2.51 1.95 -11.07
N ALA A 39 3.38 2.91 -11.41
CA ALA A 39 4.82 2.79 -11.21
C ALA A 39 5.20 2.61 -9.73
N THR A 40 4.55 3.37 -8.83
CA THR A 40 4.75 3.19 -7.38
C THR A 40 4.29 1.81 -6.91
N CYS A 41 3.12 1.33 -7.36
CA CYS A 41 2.64 -0.01 -7.04
C CYS A 41 3.64 -1.08 -7.51
N LEU A 42 4.14 -0.97 -8.74
CA LEU A 42 5.09 -1.92 -9.32
C LEU A 42 6.43 -1.88 -8.59
N ALA A 43 6.94 -0.70 -8.24
CA ALA A 43 8.16 -0.54 -7.46
C ALA A 43 8.05 -1.20 -6.08
N GLU A 44 6.92 -1.02 -5.39
CA GLU A 44 6.68 -1.62 -4.07
C GLU A 44 6.53 -3.15 -4.14
N VAL A 45 5.78 -3.66 -5.13
CA VAL A 45 5.52 -5.10 -5.28
C VAL A 45 6.77 -5.88 -5.72
N PHE A 46 7.53 -5.33 -6.68
CA PHE A 46 8.69 -6.00 -7.27
C PHE A 46 10.03 -5.51 -6.70
N GLN A 47 10.03 -4.83 -5.55
CA GLN A 47 11.23 -4.24 -4.94
C GLN A 47 12.39 -5.24 -4.75
N GLN A 48 12.08 -6.50 -4.47
CA GLN A 48 13.08 -7.53 -4.18
C GLN A 48 13.73 -8.08 -5.47
N THR A 49 12.94 -8.31 -6.51
CA THR A 49 13.42 -8.90 -7.76
C THR A 49 13.95 -7.85 -8.73
N ARG A 50 13.44 -6.60 -8.65
CA ARG A 50 13.63 -5.53 -9.65
C ARG A 50 13.22 -5.94 -11.07
N VAL A 51 12.37 -6.96 -11.18
CA VAL A 51 11.80 -7.46 -12.44
C VAL A 51 10.29 -7.48 -12.29
N ILE A 52 9.59 -6.79 -13.20
CA ILE A 52 8.14 -6.82 -13.30
C ILE A 52 7.75 -8.11 -14.01
N HIS A 53 7.47 -9.16 -13.24
CA HIS A 53 6.99 -10.42 -13.78
C HIS A 53 5.50 -10.34 -14.11
N ARG A 54 5.15 -10.51 -15.38
CA ARG A 54 3.76 -10.39 -15.85
C ARG A 54 2.92 -11.65 -15.65
N GLU A 55 3.56 -12.81 -15.68
CA GLU A 55 2.89 -14.11 -15.67
C GLU A 55 3.05 -14.86 -14.33
N ASN A 56 4.19 -14.69 -13.65
CA ASN A 56 4.45 -15.35 -12.38
C ASN A 56 3.44 -14.90 -11.31
N ARG A 57 2.68 -15.85 -10.74
CA ARG A 57 1.56 -15.59 -9.81
C ARG A 57 0.42 -14.74 -10.40
N GLN A 58 0.42 -14.53 -11.72
CA GLN A 58 -0.62 -13.83 -12.49
C GLN A 58 -1.10 -12.52 -11.82
N PRO A 59 -0.20 -11.54 -11.60
CA PRO A 59 -0.55 -10.28 -10.94
C PRO A 59 -1.53 -9.46 -11.76
N TRP A 60 -2.31 -8.65 -11.07
CA TRP A 60 -3.31 -7.75 -11.65
C TRP A 60 -2.98 -6.32 -11.29
N LEU A 61 -3.15 -5.41 -12.27
CA LEU A 61 -3.14 -3.98 -12.02
C LEU A 61 -4.58 -3.50 -11.86
N LEU A 62 -4.81 -2.82 -10.73
CA LEU A 62 -6.10 -2.26 -10.35
C LEU A 62 -5.99 -0.74 -10.29
N GLY A 63 -6.93 -0.05 -10.90
CA GLY A 63 -7.13 1.39 -10.76
C GLY A 63 -8.54 1.66 -10.25
N LEU A 64 -8.66 2.48 -9.22
CA LEU A 64 -9.93 2.83 -8.60
C LEU A 64 -9.94 4.29 -8.18
N ARG A 65 -11.15 4.81 -7.98
CA ARG A 65 -11.39 6.05 -7.24
C ARG A 65 -12.16 5.67 -5.98
N LEU A 66 -11.73 6.18 -4.82
CA LEU A 66 -12.47 5.96 -3.58
C LEU A 66 -13.89 6.51 -3.72
N ALA A 67 -14.88 5.76 -3.25
CA ALA A 67 -16.29 6.16 -3.27
C ALA A 67 -16.58 7.24 -2.23
N GLN A 68 -15.79 7.29 -1.17
CA GLN A 68 -15.88 8.26 -0.09
C GLN A 68 -14.48 8.76 0.27
N ALA A 69 -14.40 9.97 0.83
CA ALA A 69 -13.14 10.48 1.34
C ALA A 69 -12.69 9.64 2.54
N ALA A 70 -11.42 9.22 2.54
CA ALA A 70 -10.81 8.53 3.67
C ALA A 70 -10.05 9.51 4.57
N GLN A 71 -10.24 9.43 5.88
CA GLN A 71 -9.46 10.20 6.84
C GLN A 71 -8.10 9.53 7.06
N VAL A 72 -7.03 10.16 6.60
CA VAL A 72 -5.68 9.58 6.68
C VAL A 72 -4.73 10.53 7.40
N LEU A 73 -3.75 9.97 8.12
CA LEU A 73 -2.62 10.77 8.58
C LEU A 73 -1.67 10.99 7.41
N ASP A 74 -1.42 12.26 7.10
CA ASP A 74 -0.45 12.66 6.09
C ASP A 74 0.97 12.64 6.68
N LEU A 75 1.75 11.64 6.28
CA LEU A 75 3.15 11.47 6.67
C LEU A 75 4.13 12.02 5.61
N THR A 76 3.62 12.63 4.53
CA THR A 76 4.44 13.30 3.51
C THR A 76 4.85 14.71 3.93
N GLY A 77 4.10 15.30 4.87
CA GLY A 77 4.30 16.65 5.38
C GLY A 77 4.84 16.73 6.81
N VAL A 78 4.64 17.90 7.42
CA VAL A 78 5.20 18.27 8.74
C VAL A 78 4.69 17.43 9.91
N PHE A 79 3.57 16.72 9.75
CA PHE A 79 3.01 15.90 10.82
C PHE A 79 3.99 14.83 11.31
N ALA A 80 4.73 14.17 10.41
CA ALA A 80 5.73 13.18 10.80
C ALA A 80 6.77 13.77 11.76
N THR A 81 7.25 14.98 11.46
CA THR A 81 8.17 15.73 12.34
C THR A 81 7.53 16.10 13.67
N ARG A 82 6.28 16.60 13.65
CA ARG A 82 5.55 16.97 14.87
C ARG A 82 5.27 15.78 15.78
N ALA A 83 5.05 14.60 15.20
CA ALA A 83 4.88 13.36 15.94
C ALA A 83 6.20 12.84 16.54
N GLY A 84 7.35 13.43 16.19
CA GLY A 84 8.68 12.97 16.63
C GLY A 84 9.23 11.81 15.80
N ALA A 85 8.66 11.56 14.62
CA ALA A 85 9.19 10.54 13.71
C ALA A 85 10.42 11.06 12.94
N SER A 86 11.32 10.15 12.62
CA SER A 86 12.48 10.39 11.74
C SER A 86 12.30 9.65 10.41
N MET A 87 13.26 9.81 9.50
CA MET A 87 13.29 9.04 8.24
C MET A 87 13.25 7.52 8.45
N ALA A 88 13.63 7.02 9.63
CA ALA A 88 13.52 5.60 9.97
C ALA A 88 12.08 5.06 9.89
N LEU A 89 11.08 5.93 10.02
CA LEU A 89 9.67 5.58 9.77
C LEU A 89 9.46 5.06 8.34
N MET A 90 10.10 5.73 7.36
CA MET A 90 9.91 5.49 5.94
C MET A 90 10.91 4.50 5.35
N SER A 91 12.15 4.48 5.83
CA SER A 91 13.23 3.67 5.24
C SER A 91 13.87 2.68 6.20
N GLY A 92 13.61 2.80 7.50
CA GLY A 92 14.19 1.93 8.52
C GLY A 92 13.59 0.53 8.55
N PRO A 93 13.95 -0.27 9.57
CA PRO A 93 13.42 -1.63 9.75
C PRO A 93 11.89 -1.64 9.77
N ARG A 94 11.28 -2.67 9.17
CA ARG A 94 9.82 -2.82 9.14
C ARG A 94 9.20 -2.83 10.54
N SER A 95 9.91 -3.32 11.55
CA SER A 95 9.47 -3.27 12.95
C SER A 95 9.21 -1.85 13.45
N VAL A 96 10.01 -0.87 13.01
CA VAL A 96 9.82 0.56 13.34
C VAL A 96 8.53 1.07 12.71
N GLY A 97 8.34 0.87 11.41
CA GLY A 97 7.12 1.29 10.70
C GLY A 97 5.85 0.66 11.30
N ARG A 98 5.91 -0.63 11.67
CA ARG A 98 4.79 -1.33 12.31
C ARG A 98 4.50 -0.81 13.71
N ALA A 99 5.53 -0.47 14.49
CA ALA A 99 5.36 0.14 15.81
C ALA A 99 4.65 1.49 15.70
N TRP A 100 5.05 2.32 14.75
CA TRP A 100 4.36 3.57 14.44
C TRP A 100 2.93 3.36 13.95
N ALA A 101 2.69 2.41 13.04
CA ALA A 101 1.35 2.10 12.56
C ALA A 101 0.40 1.71 13.70
N ARG A 102 0.86 0.87 14.65
CA ARG A 102 0.10 0.54 15.86
C ARG A 102 -0.12 1.76 16.75
N GLY A 103 0.91 2.57 16.96
CA GLY A 103 0.82 3.79 17.77
C GLY A 103 -0.19 4.78 17.21
N PHE A 104 -0.14 5.06 15.90
CA PHE A 104 -1.10 5.94 15.23
C PHE A 104 -2.52 5.38 15.27
N HIS A 105 -2.69 4.09 14.98
CA HIS A 105 -4.00 3.43 15.01
C HIS A 105 -4.65 3.51 16.41
N GLY A 106 -3.86 3.32 17.47
CA GLY A 106 -4.33 3.42 18.85
C GLY A 106 -4.55 4.85 19.33
N ALA A 107 -3.71 5.80 18.92
CA ALA A 107 -3.79 7.20 19.36
C ALA A 107 -4.92 7.99 18.68
N TYR A 108 -5.27 7.64 17.44
CA TYR A 108 -6.27 8.34 16.65
C TYR A 108 -7.40 7.38 16.23
N ALA A 109 -8.51 7.37 16.95
CA ALA A 109 -9.60 6.41 16.72
C ALA A 109 -10.34 6.59 15.37
N GLN A 110 -10.24 7.78 14.77
CA GLN A 110 -10.94 8.14 13.53
C GLN A 110 -10.14 7.87 12.25
N ILE A 111 -8.83 7.62 12.34
CA ILE A 111 -8.01 7.49 11.13
C ILE A 111 -8.30 6.15 10.46
N GLN A 112 -8.48 6.22 9.15
CA GLN A 112 -8.76 5.11 8.25
C GLN A 112 -7.51 4.66 7.48
N GLY A 113 -6.38 5.33 7.67
CA GLY A 113 -5.15 4.98 6.97
C GLY A 113 -4.00 5.96 7.20
N LEU A 114 -2.90 5.69 6.49
CA LEU A 114 -1.72 6.55 6.45
C LEU A 114 -1.38 6.84 4.98
N TYR A 115 -1.17 8.12 4.68
CA TYR A 115 -0.65 8.57 3.40
C TYR A 115 0.84 8.86 3.57
N TYR A 116 1.70 8.20 2.79
CA TYR A 116 3.13 8.16 3.07
C TYR A 116 3.99 8.24 1.80
N PRO A 117 5.22 8.77 1.92
CA PRO A 117 6.19 8.76 0.82
C PRO A 117 6.75 7.35 0.63
N SER A 118 6.61 6.77 -0.56
CA SER A 118 7.20 5.49 -0.89
C SER A 118 8.74 5.56 -0.85
N SER A 119 9.35 4.67 -0.07
CA SER A 119 10.82 4.49 -0.08
C SER A 119 11.32 3.82 -1.36
N MET A 120 10.43 3.20 -2.13
CA MET A 120 10.78 2.46 -3.36
C MET A 120 10.66 3.29 -4.63
N HIS A 121 9.98 4.43 -4.57
CA HIS A 121 9.75 5.28 -5.73
C HIS A 121 9.93 6.76 -5.38
N ALA A 122 11.15 7.18 -5.01
CA ALA A 122 11.54 8.60 -4.84
C ALA A 122 10.53 9.47 -4.06
N ASN A 123 10.01 8.96 -2.93
CA ASN A 123 9.00 9.62 -2.09
C ASN A 123 7.65 9.88 -2.77
N ARG A 124 7.35 9.22 -3.91
CA ARG A 124 6.04 9.30 -4.54
C ARG A 124 4.96 8.80 -3.58
N PRO A 125 3.77 9.40 -3.59
CA PRO A 125 2.78 9.06 -2.58
C PRO A 125 2.23 7.65 -2.70
N ALA A 126 2.06 7.03 -1.54
CA ALA A 126 1.41 5.75 -1.33
C ALA A 126 0.43 5.87 -0.16
N LEU A 127 -0.50 4.92 -0.09
CA LEU A 127 -1.60 4.90 0.86
C LEU A 127 -1.72 3.50 1.44
N VAL A 128 -1.85 3.41 2.76
CA VAL A 128 -2.33 2.21 3.43
C VAL A 128 -3.65 2.53 4.11
N LEU A 129 -4.67 1.75 3.82
CA LEU A 129 -5.98 1.79 4.49
C LEU A 129 -6.05 0.69 5.54
N ASN A 130 -6.79 0.94 6.62
CA ASN A 130 -7.03 -0.02 7.70
C ASN A 130 -8.49 -0.53 7.70
N GLU A 131 -8.84 -1.41 8.63
CA GLU A 131 -10.19 -2.00 8.76
C GLU A 131 -11.30 -0.96 8.95
N ARG A 132 -10.99 0.24 9.48
CA ARG A 132 -11.99 1.30 9.63
C ARG A 132 -12.38 1.90 8.28
N ALA A 133 -11.46 1.87 7.31
CA ALA A 133 -11.76 2.24 5.93
C ALA A 133 -12.66 1.19 5.25
N GLU A 134 -12.37 -0.09 5.50
CA GLU A 134 -13.17 -1.22 5.03
C GLU A 134 -14.60 -1.12 5.58
N ASN A 135 -14.76 -0.96 6.89
CA ASN A 135 -16.06 -0.83 7.57
C ASN A 135 -16.85 0.40 7.11
N ALA A 136 -16.17 1.50 6.78
CA ALA A 136 -16.81 2.70 6.26
C ALA A 136 -17.20 2.59 4.76
N GLY A 137 -16.79 1.53 4.07
CA GLY A 137 -17.09 1.35 2.64
C GLY A 137 -16.44 2.43 1.77
N VAL A 138 -15.16 2.76 2.01
CA VAL A 138 -14.46 3.79 1.22
C VAL A 138 -14.14 3.33 -0.21
N LEU A 139 -14.05 2.01 -0.43
CA LEU A 139 -13.82 1.44 -1.75
C LEU A 139 -15.09 1.50 -2.61
N PRO A 140 -14.96 1.66 -3.94
CA PRO A 140 -16.12 1.62 -4.83
C PRO A 140 -16.67 0.20 -4.99
N ASN A 141 -17.90 0.06 -5.47
CA ASN A 141 -18.47 -1.25 -5.79
C ASN A 141 -17.83 -1.90 -7.03
N LYS A 142 -17.20 -1.10 -7.90
CA LYS A 142 -16.50 -1.56 -9.11
C LYS A 142 -15.22 -0.74 -9.31
N PRO A 143 -14.11 -1.35 -9.72
CA PRO A 143 -12.90 -0.60 -10.05
C PRO A 143 -13.06 0.09 -11.42
N HIS A 144 -12.31 1.16 -11.64
CA HIS A 144 -12.25 1.82 -12.94
C HIS A 144 -11.39 1.05 -13.95
N PHE A 145 -10.37 0.35 -13.44
CA PHE A 145 -9.43 -0.42 -14.23
C PHE A 145 -9.09 -1.70 -13.48
N HIS A 146 -9.12 -2.84 -14.16
CA HIS A 146 -8.78 -4.13 -13.58
C HIS A 146 -8.32 -5.08 -14.70
N ARG A 147 -7.01 -5.27 -14.85
CA ARG A 147 -6.43 -6.13 -15.89
C ARG A 147 -5.24 -6.91 -15.36
N ALA A 148 -5.07 -8.13 -15.84
CA ALA A 148 -3.86 -8.92 -15.58
C ALA A 148 -2.64 -8.24 -16.21
N LEU A 149 -1.47 -8.29 -15.56
CA LEU A 149 -0.23 -7.73 -16.13
C LEU A 149 0.21 -8.47 -17.40
N ALA A 150 -0.25 -9.70 -17.60
CA ALA A 150 -0.06 -10.45 -18.83
C ALA A 150 -0.82 -9.86 -20.03
N ASP A 151 -1.88 -9.08 -19.81
CA ASP A 151 -2.69 -8.48 -20.89
C ASP A 151 -1.80 -7.60 -21.80
N PRO A 152 -1.73 -7.87 -23.12
CA PRO A 152 -0.91 -7.10 -24.06
C PRO A 152 -1.22 -5.59 -24.08
N VAL A 153 -2.45 -5.19 -23.72
CA VAL A 153 -2.84 -3.77 -23.63
C VAL A 153 -2.00 -3.01 -22.59
N LEU A 154 -1.51 -3.71 -21.55
CA LEU A 154 -0.66 -3.10 -20.53
C LEU A 154 0.81 -3.01 -20.93
N LEU A 155 1.23 -3.60 -22.05
CA LEU A 155 2.66 -3.72 -22.37
C LEU A 155 3.38 -2.37 -22.42
N THR A 156 2.78 -1.36 -23.08
CA THR A 156 3.38 -0.02 -23.15
C THR A 156 3.42 0.66 -21.78
N VAL A 157 2.36 0.54 -20.99
CA VAL A 157 2.29 1.09 -19.62
C VAL A 157 3.38 0.47 -18.74
N LEU A 158 3.55 -0.85 -18.81
CA LEU A 158 4.54 -1.58 -18.02
C LEU A 158 5.96 -1.28 -18.48
N LYS A 159 6.23 -1.16 -19.78
CA LYS A 159 7.54 -0.72 -20.30
C LYS A 159 7.91 0.66 -19.80
N ASN A 160 6.98 1.62 -19.88
CA ASN A 160 7.23 2.98 -19.42
C ASN A 160 7.46 3.03 -17.91
N ALA A 161 6.66 2.29 -17.13
CA ALA A 161 6.86 2.19 -15.69
C ALA A 161 8.20 1.54 -15.33
N ALA A 162 8.60 0.47 -16.03
CA ALA A 162 9.87 -0.21 -15.85
C ALA A 162 11.06 0.74 -16.11
N LEU A 163 10.99 1.53 -17.19
CA LEU A 163 11.99 2.56 -17.49
C LEU A 163 12.06 3.64 -16.41
N ASP A 164 10.91 4.14 -15.95
CA ASP A 164 10.81 5.20 -14.94
C ASP A 164 11.44 4.79 -13.60
N ILE A 165 11.16 3.56 -13.14
CA ILE A 165 11.66 3.04 -11.85
C ILE A 165 12.98 2.26 -11.97
N GLY A 166 13.53 2.12 -13.18
CA GLY A 166 14.79 1.41 -13.45
C GLY A 166 14.73 -0.10 -13.16
N PHE A 167 13.62 -0.74 -13.52
CA PHE A 167 13.36 -2.18 -13.39
C PHE A 167 13.35 -2.85 -14.77
N GLU A 168 13.51 -4.17 -14.78
CA GLU A 168 13.33 -4.98 -15.99
C GLU A 168 11.86 -5.40 -16.16
N LEU A 169 11.47 -5.71 -17.40
CA LEU A 169 10.16 -6.26 -17.71
C LEU A 169 10.32 -7.71 -18.18
N GLY A 170 9.67 -8.65 -17.49
CA GLY A 170 9.66 -10.07 -17.86
C GLY A 170 8.31 -10.71 -17.61
#